data_AF-A0A0D2EW32-F1
#
_entry.id   AF-A0A0D2EW32-F1
#
_cell.length_a   1.000
_cell.length_b   1.000
_cell.length_c   1.000
_cell.angle_alpha   90.00
_cell.angle_beta   90.00
_cell.angle_gamma   90.00
#
_symmetry.space_group_name_H-M   'P 1'
#
loop_
_entity.id
_entity.type
_entity.pdbx_description
1 polymer ?
#
loop_
_entity_poly.entity_id
_entity_poly.type
_entity_poly.pdbx_seq_one_letter_code
_entity_poly.pdbx_strand_id
1 'polypeptide(L)'
;MGKRQIQLAFFETACTGNFVCAGQWRSPGEISSTKDRIDYYMKLAQLAERGKILCVFFADSYGGKEVYGGSQAPLLKAGTQVAQLDPVTLISALGMVTNSVCFGITGSTSYLKPYMLARTWSSLDHLTNGRVGWNVVTSYSKEVAFALGLTDVVARRQALRDG
;
A
#
# COMPACT_ATOMS: atom_id res chain seq x y z
N MET A 1 4.80 30.13 21.34
CA MET A 1 4.78 29.15 20.23
C MET A 1 5.01 27.77 20.80
N GLY A 2 4.13 26.80 20.52
CA GLY A 2 4.31 25.42 20.98
C GLY A 2 5.50 24.72 20.32
N LYS A 3 6.09 23.72 20.99
CA LYS A 3 7.17 22.90 20.40
C LYS A 3 6.64 22.14 19.18
N ARG A 4 7.38 22.17 18.08
CA ARG A 4 7.08 21.36 16.89
C ARG A 4 7.29 19.88 17.23
N GLN A 5 6.34 19.04 16.83
CA GLN A 5 6.44 17.59 17.00
C GLN A 5 6.78 16.91 15.68
N ILE A 6 7.60 15.86 15.75
CA ILE A 6 7.89 14.99 14.61
C ILE A 6 6.68 14.08 14.42
N GLN A 7 6.20 13.99 13.19
CA GLN A 7 5.14 13.06 12.80
C GLN A 7 5.77 11.72 12.42
N LEU A 8 5.25 10.64 13.00
CA LEU A 8 5.71 9.28 12.73
C LEU A 8 4.64 8.52 11.96
N ALA A 9 5.07 7.71 10.99
CA ALA A 9 4.20 6.82 10.25
C ALA A 9 4.80 5.40 10.24
N PHE A 10 3.94 4.40 10.37
CA PHE A 10 4.31 3.04 10.03
C PHE A 10 4.25 2.88 8.51
N PHE A 11 5.32 2.38 7.93
CA PHE A 11 5.41 2.15 6.50
C PHE A 11 5.24 0.66 6.23
N GLU A 12 4.23 0.32 5.44
CA GLU A 12 3.83 -1.07 5.23
C GLU A 12 3.38 -1.30 3.79
N THR A 13 3.38 -2.57 3.37
CA THR A 13 2.74 -3.05 2.14
C THR A 13 1.82 -4.20 2.48
N ALA A 14 0.71 -4.32 1.76
CA ALA A 14 -0.24 -5.38 2.00
C ALA A 14 0.21 -6.72 1.37
N CYS A 15 1.40 -7.22 1.68
CA CYS A 15 1.96 -8.42 1.03
C CYS A 15 2.58 -9.39 2.03
N THR A 16 2.63 -10.68 1.69
CA THR A 16 3.43 -11.65 2.47
C THR A 16 4.92 -11.36 2.32
N GLY A 17 5.65 -11.39 3.43
CA GLY A 17 7.07 -11.02 3.48
C GLY A 17 7.33 -9.55 3.84
N ASN A 18 8.57 -9.13 3.62
CA ASN A 18 9.01 -7.74 3.83
C ASN A 18 9.26 -7.06 2.48
N PHE A 19 8.73 -5.85 2.29
CA PHE A 19 8.85 -5.08 1.05
C PHE A 19 10.24 -4.45 0.84
N VAL A 20 10.94 -4.03 1.91
CA VAL A 20 12.25 -3.34 1.82
C VAL A 20 13.44 -4.24 2.17
N CYS A 21 13.22 -5.32 2.93
CA CYS A 21 14.29 -6.17 3.45
C CYS A 21 14.08 -7.62 3.03
N ALA A 22 14.50 -7.93 1.79
CA ALA A 22 14.42 -9.29 1.25
C ALA A 22 15.06 -10.33 2.18
N GLY A 23 14.35 -11.44 2.39
CA GLY A 23 14.80 -12.55 3.24
C GLY A 23 14.57 -12.40 4.75
N GLN A 24 14.19 -11.21 5.25
CA GLN A 24 13.94 -11.02 6.69
C GLN A 24 12.79 -11.86 7.24
N TRP A 25 11.85 -12.28 6.39
CA TRP A 25 10.74 -13.18 6.73
C TRP A 25 11.21 -14.53 7.33
N ARG A 26 12.49 -14.88 7.15
CA ARG A 26 13.11 -16.07 7.73
C ARG A 26 13.64 -15.86 9.14
N SER A 27 13.64 -14.62 9.65
CA SER A 27 14.16 -14.29 10.98
C SER A 27 13.29 -14.92 12.07
N PRO A 28 13.87 -15.43 13.17
CA PRO A 28 13.09 -15.92 14.30
C PRO A 28 12.17 -14.82 14.86
N GLY A 29 10.89 -15.15 15.06
CA GLY A 29 9.89 -14.22 15.60
C GLY A 29 9.26 -13.28 14.56
N GLU A 30 9.65 -13.38 13.30
CA GLU A 30 9.01 -12.64 12.21
C GLU A 30 7.62 -13.26 11.89
N ILE A 31 6.63 -12.42 11.58
CA ILE A 31 5.22 -12.82 11.42
C ILE A 31 4.61 -12.40 10.07
N SER A 32 5.41 -11.98 9.10
CA SER A 32 4.95 -11.51 7.78
C SER A 32 4.25 -12.58 6.95
N SER A 33 4.40 -13.85 7.32
CA SER A 33 3.61 -14.95 6.76
C SER A 33 2.11 -14.84 7.13
N THR A 34 1.76 -14.08 8.16
CA THR A 34 0.37 -13.86 8.60
C THR A 34 -0.28 -12.62 7.98
N LYS A 35 0.45 -11.88 7.14
CA LYS A 35 -0.04 -10.69 6.43
C LYS A 35 -1.15 -11.01 5.42
N ASP A 36 -1.40 -12.27 5.11
CA ASP A 36 -2.55 -12.69 4.30
C ASP A 36 -3.86 -12.76 5.10
N ARG A 37 -3.86 -12.37 6.39
CA ARG A 37 -5.06 -12.33 7.26
C ARG A 37 -5.27 -10.93 7.84
N ILE A 38 -6.54 -10.52 7.91
CA ILE A 38 -6.94 -9.18 8.38
C ILE A 38 -6.49 -8.89 9.82
N ASP A 39 -6.42 -9.91 10.67
CA ASP A 39 -6.02 -9.78 12.08
C ASP A 39 -4.63 -9.16 12.25
N TYR A 40 -3.69 -9.41 11.32
CA TYR A 40 -2.37 -8.77 11.34
C TYR A 40 -2.52 -7.25 11.27
N TYR A 41 -3.28 -6.77 10.29
CA TYR A 41 -3.45 -5.35 10.04
C TYR A 41 -4.27 -4.66 11.13
N MET A 42 -5.30 -5.33 11.67
CA MET A 42 -6.06 -4.81 12.82
C MET A 42 -5.15 -4.62 14.04
N LYS A 43 -4.29 -5.60 14.34
CA LYS A 43 -3.31 -5.49 15.44
C LYS A 43 -2.28 -4.39 15.17
N LEU A 44 -1.82 -4.23 13.93
CA LEU A 44 -0.91 -3.15 13.53
C LEU A 44 -1.56 -1.77 13.73
N ALA A 45 -2.81 -1.59 13.31
CA ALA A 45 -3.54 -0.33 13.47
C ALA A 45 -3.76 0.01 14.95
N GLN A 46 -4.16 -0.98 15.76
CA GLN A 46 -4.27 -0.79 17.21
C GLN A 46 -2.93 -0.49 17.89
N LEU A 47 -1.83 -1.08 17.39
CA LEU A 47 -0.48 -0.77 17.87
C LEU A 47 -0.11 0.68 17.55
N ALA A 48 -0.37 1.14 16.33
CA ALA A 48 -0.15 2.53 15.92
C ALA A 48 -0.94 3.51 16.81
N GLU A 49 -2.21 3.19 17.09
CA GLU A 49 -3.09 4.01 17.95
C GLU A 49 -2.53 4.12 19.37
N ARG A 50 -2.16 2.99 19.99
CA ARG A 50 -1.53 3.01 21.32
C ARG A 50 -0.20 3.76 21.33
N GLY A 51 0.56 3.67 20.24
CA GLY A 51 1.85 4.33 20.06
C GLY A 51 1.76 5.82 19.72
N LYS A 52 0.55 6.39 19.56
CA LYS A 52 0.34 7.77 19.07
C LYS A 52 1.05 8.04 17.74
N ILE A 53 1.10 7.01 16.89
CA ILE A 53 1.61 7.10 15.53
C ILE A 53 0.54 7.79 14.69
N LEU A 54 0.94 8.77 13.88
CA LEU A 54 0.00 9.55 13.08
C LEU A 54 -0.73 8.67 12.07
N CYS A 55 0.02 7.81 11.38
CA CYS A 55 -0.47 7.16 10.18
C CYS A 55 0.10 5.76 10.00
N VAL A 56 -0.72 4.84 9.50
CA VAL A 56 -0.25 3.63 8.81
C VAL A 56 -0.31 3.89 7.32
N PHE A 57 0.85 3.91 6.67
CA PHE A 57 1.02 4.18 5.26
C PHE A 57 1.22 2.86 4.50
N PHE A 58 0.29 2.57 3.60
CA PHE A 58 0.32 1.44 2.70
C PHE A 58 0.88 1.84 1.33
N ALA A 59 2.13 1.45 1.08
CA ALA A 59 2.69 1.40 -0.27
C ALA A 59 2.02 0.25 -1.06
N ASP A 60 1.93 0.42 -2.37
CA ASP A 60 1.30 -0.57 -3.24
C ASP A 60 1.96 -0.65 -4.62
N SER A 61 1.84 -1.81 -5.25
CA SER A 61 2.21 -2.06 -6.64
C SER A 61 1.31 -3.13 -7.26
N TYR A 62 0.67 -2.78 -8.38
CA TYR A 62 -0.28 -3.65 -9.07
C TYR A 62 0.33 -4.86 -9.79
N GLY A 63 1.62 -5.15 -9.65
CA GLY A 63 2.27 -6.26 -10.36
C GLY A 63 3.70 -6.53 -9.96
N GLY A 64 4.17 -7.72 -10.34
CA GLY A 64 5.57 -8.14 -10.16
C GLY A 64 6.53 -7.42 -11.11
N LYS A 65 7.83 -7.55 -10.84
CA LYS A 65 8.90 -6.94 -11.64
C LYS A 65 9.77 -8.04 -12.25
N GLU A 66 10.15 -7.88 -13.52
CA GLU A 66 10.97 -8.85 -14.26
C GLU A 66 12.37 -8.32 -14.64
N VAL A 67 12.69 -7.10 -14.24
CA VAL A 67 13.93 -6.39 -14.61
C VAL A 67 15.18 -7.21 -14.27
N TYR A 68 15.25 -7.78 -13.07
CA TYR A 68 16.40 -8.58 -12.65
C TYR A 68 16.21 -10.05 -13.04
N GLY A 69 17.14 -10.58 -13.84
CA GLY A 69 17.09 -11.97 -14.29
C GLY A 69 16.01 -12.27 -15.34
N GLY A 70 15.39 -11.24 -15.92
CA GLY A 70 14.40 -11.37 -17.00
C GLY A 70 13.15 -12.16 -16.61
N SER A 71 12.87 -12.30 -15.32
CA SER A 71 11.72 -13.07 -14.80
C SER A 71 11.40 -12.67 -13.36
N GLN A 72 10.21 -13.03 -12.89
CA GLN A 72 9.82 -12.82 -11.49
C GLN A 72 10.44 -13.84 -10.52
N ALA A 73 11.19 -14.83 -11.01
CA ALA A 73 11.72 -15.91 -10.20
C ALA A 73 12.56 -15.44 -8.99
N PRO A 74 13.44 -14.42 -9.11
CA PRO A 74 14.20 -13.93 -7.96
C PRO A 74 13.30 -13.30 -6.88
N LEU A 75 12.27 -12.57 -7.30
CA LEU A 75 11.30 -11.89 -6.44
C LEU A 75 10.42 -12.90 -5.68
N LEU A 76 9.94 -13.93 -6.38
CA LEU A 76 9.22 -15.07 -5.80
C LEU A 76 10.08 -15.84 -4.80
N LYS A 77 11.33 -16.17 -5.17
CA LYS A 77 12.27 -16.88 -4.29
C LYS A 77 12.61 -16.07 -3.03
N ALA A 78 12.69 -14.76 -3.15
CA ALA A 78 12.98 -13.87 -2.03
C ALA A 78 11.76 -13.63 -1.11
N GLY A 79 10.53 -13.93 -1.56
CA GLY A 79 9.32 -13.68 -0.79
C GLY A 79 9.13 -12.19 -0.47
N THR A 80 9.37 -11.31 -1.44
CA THR A 80 9.26 -9.85 -1.29
C THR A 80 8.43 -9.28 -2.43
N GLN A 81 7.57 -8.29 -2.19
CA GLN A 81 6.76 -7.66 -3.26
C GLN A 81 5.86 -8.65 -4.05
N VAL A 82 5.48 -9.79 -3.45
CA VAL A 82 4.64 -10.85 -4.05
C VAL A 82 3.39 -11.07 -3.22
N ALA A 83 2.36 -11.69 -3.82
CA ALA A 83 1.09 -11.98 -3.16
C ALA A 83 0.54 -10.74 -2.42
N GLN A 84 0.51 -9.62 -3.14
CA GLN A 84 -0.01 -8.35 -2.61
C GLN A 84 -1.54 -8.40 -2.61
N LEU A 85 -2.13 -8.05 -1.48
CA LEU A 85 -3.53 -7.71 -1.32
C LEU A 85 -3.72 -6.25 -1.74
N ASP A 86 -4.93 -5.91 -2.18
CA ASP A 86 -5.31 -4.52 -2.38
C ASP A 86 -5.47 -3.83 -1.01
N PRO A 87 -4.65 -2.82 -0.66
CA PRO A 87 -4.72 -2.17 0.64
C PRO A 87 -6.04 -1.43 0.88
N VAL A 88 -6.75 -0.99 -0.18
CA VAL A 88 -8.06 -0.32 -0.08
C VAL A 88 -9.06 -1.20 0.67
N THR A 89 -8.99 -2.52 0.45
CA THR A 89 -9.92 -3.49 1.05
C THR A 89 -9.77 -3.62 2.58
N LEU A 90 -8.63 -3.21 3.13
CA LEU A 90 -8.35 -3.33 4.56
C LEU A 90 -8.96 -2.19 5.38
N ILE A 91 -9.10 -1.02 4.77
CA ILE A 91 -9.19 0.27 5.48
C ILE A 91 -10.44 0.41 6.33
N SER A 92 -11.60 -0.06 5.85
CA SER A 92 -12.83 -0.01 6.65
C SER A 92 -12.69 -0.83 7.93
N ALA A 93 -12.05 -2.00 7.87
CA ALA A 93 -11.81 -2.83 9.05
C ALA A 93 -10.83 -2.16 10.04
N LEU A 94 -9.78 -1.51 9.53
CA LEU A 94 -8.81 -0.80 10.37
C LEU A 94 -9.43 0.46 11.01
N GLY A 95 -10.27 1.16 10.25
CA GLY A 95 -11.03 2.30 10.71
C GLY A 95 -11.95 1.96 11.88
N MET A 96 -12.56 0.76 11.89
CA MET A 96 -13.43 0.33 12.99
C MET A 96 -12.69 0.08 14.30
N VAL A 97 -11.40 -0.27 14.28
CA VAL A 97 -10.63 -0.62 15.49
C VAL A 97 -9.71 0.49 15.99
N THR A 98 -9.81 1.68 15.42
CA THR A 98 -8.96 2.85 15.74
C THR A 98 -9.80 4.13 15.76
N ASN A 99 -9.33 5.15 16.48
CA ASN A 99 -10.07 6.40 16.66
C ASN A 99 -9.34 7.61 16.08
N SER A 100 -8.00 7.61 16.09
CA SER A 100 -7.18 8.76 15.69
C SER A 100 -6.15 8.46 14.62
N VAL A 101 -5.72 7.20 14.47
CA VAL A 101 -4.75 6.83 13.42
C VAL A 101 -5.32 7.09 12.03
N CYS A 102 -4.52 7.75 11.19
CA CYS A 102 -4.80 7.94 9.78
C CYS A 102 -4.29 6.77 8.92
N PHE A 103 -4.86 6.62 7.73
CA PHE A 103 -4.46 5.59 6.77
C PHE A 103 -4.05 6.24 5.45
N GLY A 104 -2.76 6.19 5.13
CA GLY A 104 -2.25 6.62 3.84
C GLY A 104 -2.29 5.46 2.85
N ILE A 105 -3.01 5.59 1.75
CA ILE A 105 -3.20 4.49 0.78
C ILE A 105 -2.66 4.93 -0.57
N THR A 106 -1.87 4.06 -1.19
CA THR A 106 -1.37 4.27 -2.55
C THR A 106 -2.45 3.97 -3.58
N GLY A 107 -2.63 4.87 -4.54
CA GLY A 107 -3.53 4.66 -5.67
C GLY A 107 -2.94 5.29 -6.92
N SER A 108 -2.86 4.53 -8.03
CA SER A 108 -2.25 5.05 -9.25
C SER A 108 -3.24 5.80 -10.15
N THR A 109 -2.86 7.00 -10.56
CA THR A 109 -3.59 7.79 -11.56
C THR A 109 -3.43 7.24 -12.98
N SER A 110 -2.46 6.35 -13.21
CA SER A 110 -2.22 5.77 -14.54
C SER A 110 -3.20 4.67 -14.92
N TYR A 111 -3.91 4.09 -13.94
CA TYR A 111 -4.73 2.89 -14.16
C TYR A 111 -6.13 2.99 -13.56
N LEU A 112 -6.27 3.65 -12.41
CA LEU A 112 -7.58 3.82 -11.80
C LEU A 112 -8.31 4.96 -12.50
N LYS A 113 -9.54 4.70 -12.94
CA LYS A 113 -10.39 5.74 -13.52
C LYS A 113 -10.68 6.80 -12.45
N PRO A 114 -10.49 8.10 -12.72
CA PRO A 114 -10.60 9.16 -11.72
C PRO A 114 -11.92 9.14 -10.94
N TYR A 115 -13.05 8.89 -11.63
CA TYR A 115 -14.36 8.81 -10.99
C TYR A 115 -14.47 7.66 -9.97
N MET A 116 -13.94 6.48 -10.32
CA MET A 116 -13.98 5.31 -9.43
C MET A 116 -13.06 5.50 -8.21
N LEU A 117 -11.90 6.11 -8.42
CA LEU A 117 -10.98 6.49 -7.37
C LEU A 117 -11.65 7.48 -6.40
N ALA A 118 -12.19 8.59 -6.92
CA ALA A 118 -12.86 9.61 -6.13
C ALA A 118 -14.00 9.02 -5.27
N ARG A 119 -14.89 8.21 -5.88
CA ARG A 119 -15.97 7.54 -5.15
C ARG A 119 -15.46 6.66 -4.02
N THR A 120 -14.41 5.87 -4.28
CA THR A 120 -13.85 4.93 -3.30
C THR A 120 -13.19 5.67 -2.14
N TRP A 121 -12.36 6.69 -2.44
CA TRP A 121 -11.69 7.48 -1.40
C TRP A 121 -12.68 8.29 -0.57
N SER A 122 -13.68 8.93 -1.18
CA SER A 122 -14.74 9.60 -0.43
C SER A 122 -15.54 8.65 0.46
N SER A 123 -15.80 7.43 -0.02
CA SER A 123 -16.48 6.41 0.80
C SER A 123 -15.64 6.04 2.02
N LEU A 124 -14.35 5.79 1.84
CA LEU A 124 -13.44 5.49 2.94
C LEU A 124 -13.26 6.68 3.90
N ASP A 125 -13.22 7.90 3.38
CA ASP A 125 -13.16 9.11 4.18
C ASP A 125 -14.35 9.20 5.14
N HIS A 126 -15.57 9.00 4.63
CA HIS A 126 -16.77 8.91 5.45
C HIS A 126 -16.72 7.75 6.46
N LEU A 127 -16.38 6.54 6.02
CA LEU A 127 -16.35 5.34 6.88
C LEU A 127 -15.29 5.43 8.00
N THR A 128 -14.25 6.23 7.80
CA THR A 128 -13.16 6.41 8.76
C THR A 128 -13.26 7.74 9.53
N ASN A 129 -14.28 8.58 9.30
CA ASN A 129 -14.42 9.92 9.86
C ASN A 129 -13.24 10.85 9.52
N GLY A 130 -12.87 10.96 8.24
CA GLY A 130 -11.88 11.94 7.78
C GLY A 130 -10.42 11.48 7.92
N ARG A 131 -10.15 10.17 8.01
CA ARG A 131 -8.83 9.63 8.37
C ARG A 131 -8.10 8.96 7.20
N VAL A 132 -8.53 9.16 5.96
CA VAL A 132 -7.87 8.59 4.78
C VAL A 132 -7.02 9.64 4.06
N GLY A 133 -5.78 9.27 3.76
CA GLY A 133 -4.88 10.02 2.88
C GLY A 133 -4.62 9.26 1.57
N TRP A 134 -4.46 9.98 0.47
CA TRP A 134 -4.07 9.41 -0.81
C TRP A 134 -2.59 9.67 -1.10
N ASN A 135 -1.81 8.60 -1.25
CA ASN A 135 -0.51 8.65 -1.88
C ASN A 135 -0.66 8.52 -3.41
N VAL A 136 -0.64 9.67 -4.09
CA VAL A 136 -0.78 9.79 -5.54
C VAL A 136 0.49 9.27 -6.22
N VAL A 137 0.36 8.25 -7.07
CA VAL A 137 1.49 7.72 -7.83
C VAL A 137 1.18 7.57 -9.32
N THR A 138 2.20 7.74 -10.14
CA THR A 138 2.16 7.31 -11.53
C THR A 138 2.86 5.97 -11.64
N SER A 139 2.30 5.06 -12.43
CA SER A 139 2.94 3.76 -12.64
C SER A 139 3.94 3.82 -13.78
N TYR A 140 4.93 2.94 -13.71
CA TYR A 140 6.04 2.84 -14.66
C TYR A 140 6.31 1.39 -15.11
N SER A 141 5.58 0.40 -14.58
CA SER A 141 5.82 -1.02 -14.89
C SER A 141 5.03 -1.45 -16.13
N LYS A 142 5.74 -2.03 -17.10
CA LYS A 142 5.16 -2.62 -18.32
C LYS A 142 4.35 -3.86 -18.00
N GLU A 143 4.80 -4.64 -17.03
CA GLU A 143 4.12 -5.84 -16.54
C GLU A 143 2.73 -5.50 -16.01
N VAL A 144 2.61 -4.42 -15.23
CA VAL A 144 1.32 -3.92 -14.76
C VAL A 144 0.45 -3.43 -15.92
N ALA A 145 1.04 -2.70 -16.88
CA ALA A 145 0.30 -2.25 -18.05
C ALA A 145 -0.31 -3.44 -18.82
N PHE A 146 0.46 -4.50 -19.06
CA PHE A 146 -0.02 -5.72 -19.70
C PHE A 146 -1.07 -6.46 -18.89
N ALA A 147 -0.88 -6.60 -17.56
CA ALA A 147 -1.85 -7.24 -16.68
C ALA A 147 -3.22 -6.52 -16.69
N LEU A 148 -3.22 -5.21 -16.96
CA LEU A 148 -4.41 -4.37 -17.09
C LEU A 148 -4.92 -4.25 -18.54
N GLY A 149 -4.34 -5.02 -19.48
CA GLY A 149 -4.77 -5.05 -20.88
C GLY A 149 -4.28 -3.87 -21.74
N LEU A 150 -3.28 -3.11 -21.28
CA LEU A 150 -2.63 -2.04 -22.04
C LEU A 150 -1.46 -2.60 -22.87
N THR A 151 -1.17 -1.95 -24.00
CA THR A 151 -0.09 -2.38 -24.91
C THR A 151 1.30 -1.86 -24.53
N ASP A 152 1.39 -0.80 -23.73
CA ASP A 152 2.64 -0.31 -23.15
C ASP A 152 2.33 0.56 -21.92
N VAL A 153 3.37 0.95 -21.18
CA VAL A 153 3.28 1.95 -20.11
C VAL A 153 2.81 3.29 -20.65
N VAL A 154 1.94 3.96 -19.89
CA VAL A 154 1.63 5.36 -20.13
C VAL A 154 2.91 6.17 -19.98
N ALA A 155 3.27 6.94 -21.00
CA ALA A 155 4.48 7.75 -20.97
C ALA A 155 4.50 8.66 -19.74
N ARG A 156 5.63 8.76 -19.04
CA ARG A 156 5.77 9.50 -17.77
C ARG A 156 5.19 10.92 -17.82
N ARG A 157 5.39 11.65 -18.92
CA ARG A 157 4.86 13.02 -19.08
C ARG A 157 3.34 13.04 -19.25
N GLN A 158 2.76 12.01 -19.87
CA GLN A 158 1.33 11.88 -20.05
C GLN A 158 0.65 11.51 -18.73
N ALA A 159 1.22 10.55 -17.99
CA ALA A 159 0.71 10.12 -16.68
C ALA A 159 0.64 11.24 -15.63
N LEU A 160 1.51 12.26 -15.75
CA LEU A 160 1.51 13.44 -14.88
C LEU A 160 0.55 14.55 -15.34
N ARG A 161 0.07 14.51 -16.59
CA ARG A 161 -0.84 15.52 -17.17
C ARG A 161 -2.30 15.10 -17.08
N ASP A 162 -2.56 13.80 -17.20
CA ASP A 162 -3.91 13.24 -17.25
C ASP A 162 -4.41 12.73 -15.89
N GLY A 163 -3.52 12.70 -14.89
CA GLY A 163 -3.83 12.29 -13.51
C GLY A 163 -4.29 13.47 -12.65
#